data_AF-A0A2E8K624-F1
#
_entry.id   AF-A0A2E8K624-F1
#
_cell.length_a   1.000
_cell.length_b   1.000
_cell.length_c   1.000
_cell.angle_alpha   90.00
_cell.angle_beta   90.00
_cell.angle_gamma   90.00
#
_symmetry.space_group_name_H-M   'P 1'
#
loop_
_entity.id
_entity.type
_entity.pdbx_description
1 polymer ?
#
loop_
_entity_poly.entity_id
_entity_poly.type
_entity_poly.pdbx_seq_one_letter_code
_entity_poly.pdbx_strand_id
1 'polypeptide(L)'
;MTDHDKGVTEPLDLVLAREIKNLDPEMRPERNLWAGIERQIQDYPQRQKRGSLNWIPYGVAASLILAASALLLNVAQLTGAQPSFVSTDQSIDMMQAEYVQVRNPMVQKFTETNKSLDEKTLNDLYRNLEILEQARRDIEAQVRQNPENRRLVEMLMHIHEQELSLLKQDFSRPGQFM
;
A
#
# COMPACT_ATOMS: atom_id res chain seq x y z
N MET A 1 -26.12 -43.22 -26.34
CA MET A 1 -26.37 -41.78 -26.53
C MET A 1 -26.68 -41.23 -25.16
N THR A 2 -25.82 -40.51 -24.45
CA THR A 2 -24.69 -39.67 -24.83
C THR A 2 -23.62 -39.76 -23.75
N ASP A 3 -22.44 -40.22 -24.16
CA ASP A 3 -21.17 -40.06 -23.46
C ASP A 3 -20.61 -38.72 -23.93
N HIS A 4 -20.35 -37.77 -23.01
CA HIS A 4 -19.50 -36.58 -23.19
C HIS A 4 -19.62 -35.69 -21.94
N ASP A 5 -18.73 -35.88 -20.96
CA ASP A 5 -18.17 -34.78 -20.14
C ASP A 5 -17.00 -35.27 -19.27
N LYS A 6 -15.90 -35.71 -19.90
CA LYS A 6 -14.65 -36.09 -19.20
C LYS A 6 -13.39 -35.62 -19.93
N GLY A 7 -13.36 -34.34 -20.27
CA GLY A 7 -12.14 -33.64 -20.66
C GLY A 7 -12.40 -32.18 -20.38
N VAL A 8 -11.73 -31.56 -19.40
CA VAL A 8 -10.70 -30.55 -19.72
C VAL A 8 -9.85 -30.18 -18.48
N THR A 9 -10.01 -30.81 -17.31
CA THR A 9 -9.24 -30.42 -16.10
C THR A 9 -7.94 -31.20 -15.85
N GLU A 10 -7.70 -32.33 -16.53
CA GLU A 10 -6.48 -33.12 -16.33
C GLU A 10 -5.13 -32.54 -16.83
N PRO A 11 -5.02 -31.52 -17.71
CA PRO A 11 -3.70 -31.06 -18.13
C PRO A 11 -3.10 -29.96 -17.24
N LEU A 12 -3.86 -29.28 -16.38
CA LEU A 12 -3.34 -28.14 -15.61
C LEU A 12 -2.58 -28.59 -14.35
N ASP A 13 -3.16 -29.51 -13.58
CA ASP A 13 -2.56 -29.99 -12.34
C ASP A 13 -1.21 -30.69 -12.58
N LEU A 14 -1.12 -31.43 -13.69
CA LEU A 14 0.12 -32.09 -14.15
C LEU A 14 1.19 -31.09 -14.62
N VAL A 15 0.78 -29.99 -15.25
CA VAL A 15 1.69 -28.90 -15.65
C VAL A 15 2.21 -28.15 -14.43
N LEU A 16 1.32 -27.81 -13.48
CA LEU A 16 1.68 -27.14 -12.23
C LEU A 16 2.64 -28.00 -11.39
N ALA A 17 2.36 -29.30 -11.26
CA ALA A 17 3.22 -30.21 -10.51
C ALA A 17 4.62 -30.34 -11.12
N ARG A 18 4.72 -30.28 -12.45
CA ARG A 18 6.00 -30.30 -13.17
C ARG A 18 6.78 -29.02 -12.96
N GLU A 19 6.11 -27.87 -13.03
CA GLU A 19 6.74 -26.57 -12.81
C GLU A 19 7.26 -26.45 -11.38
N ILE A 20 6.47 -26.83 -10.38
CA ILE A 20 6.88 -26.85 -8.95
C ILE A 20 8.12 -27.74 -8.73
N LYS A 21 8.22 -28.85 -9.45
CA LYS A 21 9.38 -29.76 -9.35
C LYS A 21 10.65 -29.18 -10.00
N ASN A 22 10.50 -28.28 -10.97
CA ASN A 22 11.60 -27.62 -11.66
C ASN A 22 12.06 -26.31 -11.00
N LEU A 23 11.37 -25.85 -9.94
CA LEU A 23 11.84 -24.72 -9.13
C LEU A 23 13.09 -25.10 -8.35
N ASP A 24 14.05 -24.17 -8.32
CA ASP A 24 15.30 -24.32 -7.59
C ASP A 24 15.04 -24.61 -6.10
N PRO A 25 15.60 -25.68 -5.52
CA PRO A 25 15.37 -26.04 -4.13
C PRO A 25 15.92 -25.01 -3.13
N GLU A 26 16.75 -24.06 -3.59
CA GLU A 26 17.31 -22.96 -2.78
C GLU A 26 16.26 -21.99 -2.24
N MET A 27 15.02 -22.03 -2.78
CA MET A 27 13.90 -21.22 -2.30
C MET A 27 13.02 -21.95 -1.28
N ARG A 28 13.54 -22.99 -0.60
CA ARG A 28 12.85 -23.64 0.53
C ARG A 28 13.39 -23.06 1.84
N PRO A 29 12.52 -22.59 2.75
CA PRO A 29 12.98 -22.08 4.03
C PRO A 29 13.72 -23.19 4.80
N GLU A 30 14.92 -22.88 5.31
CA GLU A 30 15.77 -23.85 6.04
C GLU A 30 15.09 -24.44 7.28
N ARG A 31 14.01 -23.80 7.77
CA ARG A 31 13.27 -24.19 8.96
C ARG A 31 11.77 -24.26 8.71
N ASN A 32 11.09 -25.16 9.41
CA ASN A 32 9.63 -25.21 9.47
C ASN A 32 9.07 -23.89 10.06
N LEU A 33 8.42 -23.08 9.21
CA LEU A 33 7.81 -21.80 9.59
C LEU A 33 6.43 -21.96 10.23
N TRP A 34 5.79 -23.13 10.10
CA TRP A 34 4.42 -23.35 10.58
C TRP A 34 4.28 -23.13 12.08
N ALA A 35 5.27 -23.57 12.87
CA ALA A 35 5.26 -23.37 14.32
C ALA A 35 5.31 -21.90 14.74
N GLY A 36 5.94 -21.03 13.95
CA GLY A 36 5.99 -19.58 14.20
C GLY A 36 4.66 -18.90 13.82
N ILE A 37 4.11 -19.28 12.67
CA ILE A 37 2.83 -18.77 12.17
C ILE A 37 1.69 -19.16 13.12
N GLU A 38 1.66 -20.39 13.61
CA GLU A 38 0.62 -20.88 14.51
C GLU A 38 0.59 -20.09 15.83
N ARG A 39 1.76 -19.76 16.40
CA ARG A 39 1.84 -18.89 17.58
C ARG A 39 1.27 -17.50 17.31
N GLN A 40 1.65 -16.88 16.19
CA GLN A 40 1.17 -15.53 15.87
C GLN A 40 -0.33 -15.47 15.57
N ILE A 41 -0.92 -16.54 15.02
CA ILE A 41 -2.37 -16.63 14.80
C ILE A 41 -3.11 -16.78 16.13
N GLN A 42 -2.59 -17.57 17.07
CA GLN A 42 -3.20 -17.75 18.39
C GLN A 42 -3.15 -16.48 19.24
N ASP A 43 -2.10 -15.67 19.09
CA ASP A 43 -1.93 -14.40 19.79
C ASP A 43 -2.73 -13.25 19.17
N TYR A 44 -3.44 -13.47 18.05
CA TYR A 44 -4.33 -12.45 17.49
C TYR A 44 -5.61 -12.36 18.32
N PRO A 45 -5.87 -11.27 19.05
CA PRO A 45 -7.11 -11.12 19.77
C PRO A 45 -8.25 -11.03 18.77
N GLN A 46 -9.05 -12.10 18.66
CA GLN A 46 -10.38 -12.07 18.07
C GLN A 46 -11.11 -10.90 18.72
N ARG A 47 -11.39 -9.83 17.96
CA ARG A 47 -12.10 -8.64 18.45
C ARG A 47 -13.36 -9.11 19.18
N GLN A 48 -13.32 -9.09 20.50
CA GLN A 48 -14.50 -9.31 21.31
C GLN A 48 -15.53 -8.28 20.86
N LYS A 49 -16.70 -8.75 20.43
CA LYS A 49 -17.84 -7.88 20.12
C LYS A 49 -18.19 -7.11 21.39
N ARG A 50 -17.65 -5.89 21.51
CA ARG A 50 -18.03 -4.94 22.56
C ARG A 50 -19.53 -4.64 22.39
N GLY A 51 -20.23 -4.77 23.50
CA GLY A 51 -21.69 -4.73 23.59
C GLY A 51 -22.33 -3.44 23.09
N SER A 52 -23.65 -3.54 22.97
CA SER A 52 -24.61 -2.55 22.47
C SER A 52 -24.23 -1.10 22.83
N LEU A 53 -23.87 -0.33 21.81
CA LEU A 53 -23.69 1.11 21.92
C LEU A 53 -25.03 1.77 21.53
N ASN A 54 -25.66 2.44 22.49
CA ASN A 54 -26.83 3.30 22.27
C ASN A 54 -26.49 4.39 21.24
N TRP A 55 -26.92 4.20 19.98
CA TRP A 55 -26.71 5.11 18.85
C TRP A 55 -27.87 6.08 18.66
N ILE A 56 -28.18 6.86 19.69
CA ILE A 56 -29.19 7.92 19.61
C ILE A 56 -28.56 9.12 20.34
N PRO A 57 -27.73 9.95 19.65
CA PRO A 57 -28.27 10.98 18.77
C PRO A 57 -27.27 11.47 17.67
N TYR A 58 -27.13 10.75 16.54
CA TYR A 58 -26.40 11.26 15.36
C TYR A 58 -27.24 11.32 14.07
N GLY A 59 -28.55 11.04 14.16
CA GLY A 59 -29.45 10.95 13.01
C GLY A 59 -29.74 12.26 12.26
N VAL A 60 -29.28 13.42 12.77
CA VAL A 60 -29.54 14.72 12.14
C VAL A 60 -28.38 15.18 11.22
N ALA A 61 -27.15 14.68 11.42
CA ALA A 61 -26.01 15.10 10.60
C ALA A 61 -25.97 14.40 9.23
N ALA A 62 -26.39 13.13 9.15
CA ALA A 62 -26.37 12.37 7.90
C ALA A 62 -27.38 12.91 6.87
N SER A 63 -28.54 13.41 7.31
CA SER A 63 -29.56 13.97 6.41
C SER A 63 -29.12 15.30 5.79
N LEU A 64 -28.37 16.12 6.53
CA LEU A 64 -27.76 17.36 6.01
C LEU A 64 -26.71 17.07 4.94
N ILE A 65 -25.87 16.05 5.15
CA ILE A 65 -24.86 15.63 4.16
C ILE A 65 -25.52 15.06 2.90
N LEU A 66 -26.57 14.24 3.06
CA LEU A 66 -27.34 13.69 1.92
C LEU A 66 -28.12 14.77 1.16
N ALA A 67 -28.71 15.75 1.85
CA ALA A 67 -29.40 16.86 1.21
C ALA A 67 -28.44 17.82 0.48
N ALA A 68 -27.28 18.13 1.09
CA ALA A 68 -26.26 18.96 0.46
C ALA A 68 -25.66 18.29 -0.79
N SER A 69 -25.37 16.98 -0.72
CA SER A 69 -24.87 16.23 -1.88
C SER A 69 -25.90 16.13 -3.01
N ALA A 70 -27.18 15.90 -2.69
CA ALA A 70 -28.25 15.90 -3.68
C ALA A 70 -28.42 17.27 -4.37
N LEU A 71 -28.30 18.38 -3.63
CA LEU A 71 -28.38 19.73 -4.18
C LEU A 71 -27.20 20.04 -5.13
N LEU A 72 -25.98 19.65 -4.75
CA LEU A 72 -24.79 19.83 -5.60
C LEU A 72 -24.87 19.03 -6.90
N LEU A 73 -25.36 17.79 -6.84
CA LEU A 73 -25.55 16.96 -8.04
C LEU A 73 -26.64 17.51 -8.96
N ASN A 74 -27.70 18.12 -8.40
CA ASN A 74 -28.78 18.72 -9.18
C ASN A 74 -28.32 20.00 -9.89
N VAL A 75 -27.56 20.86 -9.21
CA VAL A 75 -26.97 22.08 -9.79
C VAL A 75 -25.93 21.76 -10.87
N ALA A 76 -25.12 20.71 -10.69
CA ALA A 76 -24.16 20.27 -11.71
C ALA A 76 -24.85 19.77 -12.99
N GLN A 77 -25.98 19.08 -12.86
CA GLN A 77 -26.78 18.64 -14.02
C GLN A 77 -27.48 19.79 -14.74
N LEU A 78 -27.93 20.82 -14.02
CA LEU A 78 -28.59 22.00 -14.58
C LEU A 78 -27.63 22.96 -15.30
N THR A 79 -26.36 22.98 -14.90
CA THR A 79 -25.35 23.91 -15.46
C THR A 79 -24.56 23.31 -16.62
N GLY A 80 -24.81 22.05 -17.01
CA GLY A 80 -24.02 21.37 -18.05
C GLY A 80 -22.53 21.23 -17.70
N ALA A 81 -22.15 21.57 -16.46
CA ALA A 81 -20.85 21.31 -15.91
C ALA A 81 -20.78 19.81 -15.65
N GLN A 82 -20.36 19.07 -16.68
CA GLN A 82 -19.73 17.77 -16.47
C GLN A 82 -18.74 17.98 -15.33
N PRO A 83 -18.76 17.15 -14.26
CA PRO A 83 -17.67 17.19 -13.31
C PRO A 83 -16.41 17.03 -14.14
N SER A 84 -15.61 18.08 -14.24
CA SER A 84 -14.32 18.02 -14.90
C SER A 84 -13.60 16.92 -14.15
N PHE A 85 -13.50 15.76 -14.80
CA PHE A 85 -12.63 14.68 -14.36
C PHE A 85 -11.30 15.37 -14.11
N VAL A 86 -10.90 15.46 -12.84
CA VAL A 86 -9.56 15.89 -12.49
C VAL A 86 -8.68 14.98 -13.33
N SER A 87 -7.97 15.56 -14.30
CA SER A 87 -7.13 14.77 -15.20
C SER A 87 -6.23 13.90 -14.33
N THR A 88 -6.02 12.63 -14.70
CA THR A 88 -5.20 11.73 -13.90
C THR A 88 -3.84 12.35 -13.57
N ASP A 89 -3.28 13.16 -14.48
CA ASP A 89 -2.08 13.96 -14.26
C ASP A 89 -2.19 14.97 -13.11
N GLN A 90 -3.30 15.71 -13.01
CA GLN A 90 -3.52 16.63 -11.88
C GLN A 90 -3.60 15.87 -10.55
N SER A 91 -4.15 14.65 -10.56
CA SER A 91 -4.21 13.81 -9.36
C SER A 91 -2.82 13.33 -8.92
N ILE A 92 -1.96 12.97 -9.88
CA ILE A 92 -0.58 12.55 -9.62
C ILE A 92 0.27 13.72 -9.10
N ASP A 93 0.15 14.91 -9.69
CA ASP A 93 0.87 16.10 -9.24
C ASP A 93 0.47 16.52 -7.82
N MET A 94 -0.83 16.44 -7.48
CA MET A 94 -1.32 16.69 -6.14
C MET A 94 -0.76 15.68 -5.13
N MET A 95 -0.77 14.39 -5.46
CA MET A 95 -0.20 13.34 -4.62
C MET A 95 1.30 13.56 -4.38
N GLN A 96 2.03 13.94 -5.43
CA GLN A 96 3.46 14.22 -5.35
C GLN A 96 3.77 15.44 -4.47
N ALA A 97 2.93 16.49 -4.55
CA ALA A 97 3.06 17.67 -3.70
C ALA A 97 2.82 17.34 -2.21
N GLU A 98 1.78 16.57 -1.90
CA GLU A 98 1.48 16.11 -0.55
C GLU A 98 2.63 15.27 0.02
N TYR A 99 3.16 14.35 -0.77
CA TYR A 99 4.31 13.53 -0.40
C TYR A 99 5.53 14.38 -0.03
N VAL A 100 5.90 15.37 -0.85
CA VAL A 100 7.08 16.24 -0.59
C VAL A 100 6.89 17.07 0.68
N GLN A 101 5.68 17.55 0.93
CA GLN A 101 5.33 18.31 2.12
C GLN A 101 5.56 17.50 3.40
N VAL A 102 5.26 16.20 3.38
CA VAL A 102 5.48 15.29 4.50
C VAL A 102 6.94 14.84 4.60
N ARG A 103 7.57 14.52 3.47
CA ARG A 103 8.95 13.98 3.41
C ARG A 103 9.99 14.96 3.94
N ASN A 104 9.98 16.20 3.48
CA ASN A 104 11.03 17.19 3.78
C ASN A 104 11.30 17.39 5.29
N PRO A 105 10.29 17.63 6.14
CA PRO A 105 10.54 17.73 7.59
C PRO A 105 10.99 16.40 8.21
N MET A 106 10.58 15.26 7.65
CA MET A 106 11.00 13.94 8.14
C MET A 106 12.48 13.66 7.85
N VAL A 107 13.01 14.08 6.69
CA VAL A 107 14.45 13.96 6.39
C VAL A 107 15.30 14.71 7.40
N GLN A 108 14.92 15.95 7.76
CA GLN A 108 15.65 16.74 8.75
C GLN A 108 15.66 16.04 10.11
N LYS A 109 14.47 15.60 10.57
CA LYS A 109 14.33 14.86 11.82
C LYS A 109 15.11 13.53 11.82
N PHE A 110 15.11 12.82 10.69
CA PHE A 110 15.82 11.56 10.53
C PHE A 110 17.32 11.76 10.73
N THR A 111 17.91 12.77 10.07
CA THR A 111 19.33 13.11 10.23
C THR A 111 19.67 13.45 11.68
N GLU A 112 18.83 14.24 12.35
CA GLU A 112 19.05 14.64 13.75
C GLU A 112 18.94 13.47 14.73
N THR A 113 17.97 12.58 14.52
CA THR A 113 17.69 11.44 15.39
C THR A 113 18.76 10.36 15.27
N ASN A 114 19.28 10.15 14.06
CA ASN A 114 20.20 9.06 13.73
C ASN A 114 21.68 9.49 13.69
N LYS A 115 22.02 10.74 14.08
CA LYS A 115 23.40 11.26 14.08
C LYS A 115 24.38 10.52 15.00
N SER A 116 23.87 9.75 15.97
CA SER A 116 24.66 8.98 16.91
C SER A 116 24.94 7.54 16.46
N LEU A 117 24.41 7.14 15.30
CA LEU A 117 24.70 5.83 14.72
C LEU A 117 26.16 5.73 14.30
N ASP A 118 26.66 4.50 14.22
CA ASP A 118 27.93 4.24 13.57
C ASP A 118 27.87 4.57 12.07
N GLU A 119 29.02 4.94 11.51
CA GLU A 119 29.13 5.40 10.13
C GLU A 119 28.64 4.37 9.11
N LYS A 120 28.86 3.07 9.36
CA LYS A 120 28.43 2.03 8.44
C LYS A 120 26.91 1.93 8.39
N THR A 121 26.25 1.85 9.55
CA THR A 121 24.77 1.81 9.62
C THR A 121 24.15 3.06 9.00
N LEU A 122 24.73 4.24 9.28
CA LEU A 122 24.26 5.50 8.69
C LEU A 122 24.38 5.49 7.15
N ASN A 123 25.51 5.03 6.62
CA ASN A 123 25.72 4.90 5.17
C ASN A 123 24.75 3.92 4.52
N ASP A 124 24.49 2.77 5.14
CA ASP A 124 23.53 1.78 4.64
C ASP A 124 22.10 2.37 4.58
N LEU A 125 21.71 3.15 5.59
CA LEU A 125 20.40 3.82 5.61
C LEU A 125 20.26 4.88 4.50
N TYR A 126 21.29 5.72 4.30
CA TYR A 126 21.28 6.70 3.21
C TYR A 126 21.28 6.04 1.83
N ARG A 127 22.00 4.92 1.67
CA ARG A 127 21.98 4.14 0.45
C ARG A 127 20.59 3.56 0.18
N ASN A 128 19.89 3.08 1.21
CA ASN A 128 18.51 2.60 1.06
C ASN A 128 17.55 3.73 0.66
N LEU A 129 17.70 4.93 1.23
CA LEU A 129 16.95 6.11 0.81
C LEU A 129 17.20 6.47 -0.66
N GLU A 130 18.46 6.42 -1.11
CA GLU A 130 18.83 6.69 -2.50
C GLU A 130 18.20 5.68 -3.46
N ILE A 131 18.21 4.38 -3.10
CA ILE A 131 17.55 3.33 -3.90
C ILE A 131 16.05 3.60 -4.03
N LEU A 132 15.37 3.95 -2.93
CA LEU A 132 13.95 4.29 -2.94
C LEU A 132 13.67 5.55 -3.76
N GLU A 133 14.51 6.57 -3.66
CA GLU A 133 14.38 7.81 -4.45
C GLU A 133 14.54 7.54 -5.95
N GLN A 134 15.50 6.71 -6.34
CA GLN A 134 15.70 6.33 -7.73
C GLN A 134 14.51 5.53 -8.27
N ALA A 135 14.06 4.52 -7.53
CA ALA A 135 12.87 3.75 -7.89
C ALA A 135 11.63 4.66 -8.03
N ARG A 136 11.45 5.62 -7.12
CA ARG A 136 10.37 6.61 -7.19
C ARG A 136 10.41 7.39 -8.49
N ARG A 137 11.59 7.94 -8.87
CA ARG A 137 11.76 8.70 -10.11
C ARG A 137 11.44 7.85 -11.35
N ASP A 138 11.92 6.61 -11.36
CA ASP A 138 11.71 5.70 -12.49
C ASP A 138 10.23 5.35 -12.65
N ILE A 139 9.53 5.04 -11.55
CA ILE A 139 8.10 4.75 -11.59
C ILE A 139 7.28 6.01 -11.89
N GLU A 140 7.63 7.17 -11.35
CA GLU A 140 6.97 8.44 -11.66
C GLU A 140 7.01 8.74 -13.17
N ALA A 141 8.16 8.52 -13.81
CA ALA A 141 8.28 8.68 -15.26
C ALA A 141 7.38 7.71 -16.03
N GLN A 142 7.27 6.45 -15.58
CA GLN A 142 6.39 5.45 -16.19
C GLN A 142 4.90 5.76 -15.98
N VAL A 143 4.53 6.26 -14.79
CA VAL A 143 3.17 6.69 -14.47
C VAL A 143 2.75 7.86 -15.35
N ARG A 144 3.63 8.86 -15.56
CA ARG A 144 3.34 9.98 -16.47
C ARG A 144 3.16 9.55 -17.92
N GLN A 145 3.80 8.45 -18.34
CA GLN A 145 3.65 7.89 -19.69
C GLN A 145 2.37 7.05 -19.84
N ASN A 146 1.93 6.38 -18.77
CA ASN A 146 0.78 5.47 -18.76
C ASN A 146 -0.11 5.72 -17.53
N PRO A 147 -0.76 6.91 -17.42
CA PRO A 147 -1.47 7.32 -16.21
C PRO A 147 -2.67 6.43 -15.86
N GLU A 148 -3.27 5.76 -16.85
CA GLU A 148 -4.35 4.79 -16.66
C GLU A 148 -3.90 3.46 -16.05
N ASN A 149 -2.59 3.18 -16.01
CA ASN A 149 -2.05 1.96 -15.42
C ASN A 149 -2.03 2.05 -13.89
N ARG A 150 -3.14 1.66 -13.27
CA ARG A 150 -3.33 1.68 -11.81
C ARG A 150 -2.24 0.97 -11.02
N ARG A 151 -1.65 -0.10 -11.56
CA ARG A 151 -0.57 -0.84 -10.89
C ARG A 151 0.69 0.01 -10.72
N LEU A 152 1.00 0.88 -11.70
CA LEU A 152 2.14 1.79 -11.59
C LEU A 152 1.88 2.87 -10.52
N VAL A 153 0.65 3.38 -10.45
CA VAL A 153 0.23 4.34 -9.42
C VAL A 153 0.31 3.71 -8.02
N GLU A 154 -0.20 2.50 -7.85
CA GLU A 154 -0.11 1.75 -6.59
C GLU A 154 1.35 1.50 -6.18
N MET A 155 2.21 1.13 -7.14
CA MET A 155 3.64 0.95 -6.86
C MET A 155 4.33 2.26 -6.45
N LEU A 156 3.99 3.38 -7.09
CA LEU A 156 4.51 4.70 -6.70
C LEU A 156 4.10 5.05 -5.25
N MET A 157 2.84 4.80 -4.90
CA MET A 157 2.35 4.99 -3.52
C MET A 157 3.09 4.09 -2.52
N HIS A 158 3.31 2.82 -2.85
CA HIS A 158 4.07 1.92 -1.98
C HIS A 158 5.52 2.38 -1.77
N ILE A 159 6.18 2.90 -2.81
CA ILE A 159 7.53 3.46 -2.65
C ILE A 159 7.50 4.69 -1.73
N HIS A 160 6.49 5.56 -1.87
CA HIS A 160 6.31 6.69 -0.94
C HIS A 160 6.15 6.22 0.50
N GLU A 161 5.28 5.23 0.74
CA GLU A 161 5.04 4.67 2.08
C GLU A 161 6.32 4.07 2.68
N GLN A 162 7.09 3.33 1.88
CA GLN A 162 8.37 2.73 2.31
C GLN A 162 9.39 3.80 2.70
N GLU A 163 9.53 4.86 1.89
CA GLU A 163 10.46 5.95 2.18
C GLU A 163 10.07 6.70 3.46
N LEU A 164 8.77 7.04 3.62
CA LEU A 164 8.29 7.68 4.83
C LEU A 164 8.41 6.77 6.06
N SER A 165 8.18 5.46 5.91
CA SER A 165 8.36 4.49 6.98
C SER A 165 9.81 4.47 7.48
N LEU A 166 10.77 4.42 6.55
CA LEU A 166 12.19 4.45 6.88
C LEU A 166 12.59 5.78 7.53
N LEU A 167 12.10 6.91 7.02
CA LEU A 167 12.34 8.23 7.61
C LEU A 167 11.72 8.41 8.99
N LYS A 168 10.64 7.69 9.30
CA LYS A 168 9.96 7.73 10.61
C LYS A 168 10.70 6.94 11.67
N GLN A 169 11.46 5.92 11.27
CA GLN A 169 12.07 4.98 12.19
C GLN A 169 13.26 5.59 12.93
N ASP A 170 13.28 5.37 14.25
CA ASP A 170 14.38 5.75 15.14
C ASP A 170 15.34 4.55 15.25
N PHE A 171 16.44 4.58 14.50
CA PHE A 171 17.43 3.52 14.49
C PHE A 171 18.44 3.66 15.64
N SER A 172 18.49 4.83 16.30
CA SER A 172 19.35 5.06 17.47
C SER A 172 18.88 4.30 18.71
N ARG A 173 17.66 3.75 18.71
CA ARG A 173 17.11 2.95 19.81
C ARG A 173 17.10 1.47 19.47
N PRO A 174 17.92 0.62 20.12
CA PRO A 174 17.82 -0.81 19.92
C PRO A 174 16.48 -1.33 20.49
N GLY A 175 15.64 -1.93 19.64
CA GLY A 175 14.50 -2.75 20.07
C GLY A 175 13.08 -2.28 19.67
N GLN A 176 12.92 -1.24 18.85
CA GLN A 176 11.61 -0.87 18.29
C GLN A 176 11.53 -1.21 16.80
N PHE A 177 11.34 -2.51 16.52
CA PHE A 177 10.81 -2.98 15.25
C PHE A 177 9.32 -3.25 15.50
N MET A 178 8.44 -2.44 14.91
CA MET A 178 6.98 -2.66 14.92
C MET A 178 6.49 -2.79 13.51
#